data_AF-A0AB33Z0R8-F1
#
_entry.id   AF-A0AB33Z0R8-F1
#
_cell.length_a   1.000
_cell.length_b   1.000
_cell.length_c   1.000
_cell.angle_alpha   90.00
_cell.angle_beta   90.00
_cell.angle_gamma   90.00
#
_symmetry.space_group_name_H-M   'P 1'
#
loop_
_entity.id
_entity.type
_entity.pdbx_description
1 polymer ?
#
loop_
_entity_poly.entity_id
_entity_poly.type
_entity_poly.pdbx_seq_one_letter_code
_entity_poly.pdbx_strand_id
1 'polypeptide(L)'
;MGKRAEKAAIQQQQIVESVETLAGLCMPITHTTISKMTGISRRTVERKLEKDPAFSLKTLQNRQKVRTFSEAYNTTIMLPKRRALYTESTNMRSESLGRFGDGTLFSCLCVLIGSIVRSLGEINSSNRCNNAFSFGHDFTNVMIRVENSNQKRRGISSRFVPLRRLREEGHFGLWFTRTGNYKCEEKCFSYTTTFHSAAIWGEAIRLFGQLSHPDCNEVHDYKVAVADLVHIKTHDVKLLLSRCIGIRDGYILMQDDCKPSASDTENRSRVYGTIVSLGSKTRLCAGLIGYDVTACFQSIAITRCDQSIESAEYRKFIANPKQYRKDLASSAGKTYPTIKRAMNAIAFGGKNSIPELDVYAKEAKQIGASVIAQAKLHRPKDYEYAKRLMEQKQGEGSTYEKEQNTVLFHLLAMDERLARDAMSDCFDDYPLQVHDAVYSHQVLDVSVLEKAIAQQTNFNMKVTKEIKDD
;
A
#
# COMPACT_ATOMS: atom_id res chain seq x y z
N MET A 1 -46.60 -44.17 5.86
CA MET A 1 -45.55 -43.19 5.51
C MET A 1 -44.82 -42.57 6.73
N GLY A 2 -45.36 -42.63 7.96
CA GLY A 2 -44.77 -41.97 9.15
C GLY A 2 -43.34 -42.37 9.54
N LYS A 3 -43.01 -43.66 9.61
CA LYS A 3 -41.71 -44.14 10.13
C LYS A 3 -40.47 -43.73 9.30
N ARG A 4 -40.64 -43.46 8.00
CA ARG A 4 -39.53 -43.02 7.12
C ARG A 4 -39.24 -41.53 7.26
N ALA A 5 -40.28 -40.71 7.40
CA ALA A 5 -40.14 -39.27 7.61
C ALA A 5 -39.53 -38.96 8.98
N GLU A 6 -39.98 -39.69 10.00
CA GLU A 6 -39.46 -39.61 11.37
C GLU A 6 -37.96 -39.96 11.44
N LYS A 7 -37.56 -41.07 10.81
CA LYS A 7 -36.14 -41.45 10.71
C LYS A 7 -35.30 -40.39 9.97
N ALA A 8 -35.86 -39.75 8.94
CA ALA A 8 -35.17 -38.70 8.20
C ALA A 8 -35.01 -37.41 9.03
N ALA A 9 -36.00 -37.08 9.87
CA ALA A 9 -35.94 -35.93 10.78
C ALA A 9 -34.90 -36.14 11.88
N ILE A 10 -34.88 -37.31 12.52
CA ILE A 10 -33.88 -37.69 13.54
C ILE A 10 -32.47 -37.59 12.96
N GLN A 11 -32.24 -38.13 11.76
CA GLN A 11 -30.95 -38.03 11.09
C GLN A 11 -30.55 -36.59 10.75
N GLN A 12 -31.52 -35.73 10.43
CA GLN A 12 -31.24 -34.32 10.17
C GLN A 12 -30.79 -33.62 11.46
N GLN A 13 -31.51 -33.86 12.55
CA GLN A 13 -31.20 -33.27 13.86
C GLN A 13 -29.81 -33.70 14.35
N GLN A 14 -29.47 -34.99 14.26
CA GLN A 14 -28.14 -35.50 14.63
C GLN A 14 -27.00 -34.86 13.83
N ILE A 15 -27.23 -34.59 12.54
CA ILE A 15 -26.26 -33.89 11.68
C ILE A 15 -26.09 -32.45 12.15
N VAL A 16 -27.19 -31.73 12.46
CA VAL A 16 -27.15 -30.35 12.95
C VAL A 16 -26.44 -30.27 14.30
N GLU A 17 -26.80 -31.11 15.27
CA GLU A 17 -26.17 -31.16 16.60
C GLU A 17 -24.65 -31.47 16.50
N SER A 18 -24.26 -32.37 15.59
CA SER A 18 -22.84 -32.67 15.35
C SER A 18 -22.09 -31.50 14.72
N VAL A 19 -22.73 -30.76 13.81
CA VAL A 19 -22.18 -29.53 13.22
C VAL A 19 -21.99 -28.47 14.29
N GLU A 20 -22.97 -28.25 15.16
CA GLU A 20 -22.90 -27.29 16.26
C GLU A 20 -21.82 -27.67 17.27
N THR A 21 -21.70 -28.96 17.60
CA THR A 21 -20.65 -29.50 18.47
C THR A 21 -19.27 -29.29 17.85
N LEU A 22 -19.09 -29.63 16.57
CA LEU A 22 -17.82 -29.41 15.85
C LEU A 22 -17.47 -27.91 15.75
N ALA A 23 -18.48 -27.06 15.57
CA ALA A 23 -18.31 -25.61 15.56
C ALA A 23 -17.87 -25.09 16.95
N GLY A 24 -18.51 -25.57 18.03
CA GLY A 24 -18.14 -25.21 19.41
C GLY A 24 -16.76 -25.71 19.83
N LEU A 25 -16.32 -26.85 19.28
CA LEU A 25 -14.98 -27.43 19.53
C LEU A 25 -13.90 -26.93 18.56
N CYS A 26 -14.21 -26.02 17.64
CA CYS A 26 -13.31 -25.55 16.60
C CYS A 26 -12.67 -26.69 15.75
N MET A 27 -13.41 -27.78 15.54
CA MET A 27 -12.93 -28.95 14.79
C MET A 27 -13.40 -28.93 13.32
N PRO A 28 -12.59 -29.36 12.34
CA PRO A 28 -12.94 -29.29 10.92
C PRO A 28 -14.33 -29.87 10.59
N ILE A 29 -15.25 -29.01 10.13
CA ILE A 29 -16.57 -29.42 9.64
C ILE A 29 -16.41 -29.97 8.21
N THR A 30 -16.38 -31.31 8.11
CA THR A 30 -16.33 -32.03 6.84
C THR A 30 -17.39 -33.13 6.82
N HIS A 31 -17.83 -33.56 5.63
CA HIS A 31 -18.75 -34.71 5.49
C HIS A 31 -18.23 -35.96 6.21
N THR A 32 -16.91 -36.16 6.23
CA THR A 32 -16.25 -37.28 6.89
C THR A 32 -16.31 -37.17 8.41
N THR A 33 -16.07 -35.97 8.98
CA THR A 33 -16.10 -35.75 10.43
C THR A 33 -17.51 -35.94 10.98
N ILE A 34 -18.51 -35.36 10.31
CA ILE A 34 -19.93 -35.47 10.69
C ILE A 34 -20.40 -36.92 10.59
N SER A 35 -20.01 -37.62 9.51
CA SER A 35 -20.34 -39.04 9.31
C SER A 35 -19.79 -39.92 10.44
N LYS A 36 -18.56 -39.65 10.91
CA LYS A 36 -17.94 -40.37 12.02
C LYS A 36 -18.61 -40.08 13.37
N MET A 37 -19.03 -38.84 13.61
CA MET A 37 -19.69 -38.47 14.88
C MET A 37 -21.13 -38.98 14.98
N THR A 38 -21.86 -38.95 13.87
CA THR A 38 -23.28 -39.34 13.85
C THR A 38 -23.51 -40.83 13.56
N GLY A 39 -22.50 -41.54 13.04
CA GLY A 39 -22.67 -42.88 12.47
C GLY A 39 -23.47 -42.90 11.15
N ILE A 40 -23.88 -41.73 10.62
CA ILE A 40 -24.62 -41.61 9.36
C ILE A 40 -23.62 -41.70 8.20
N SER A 41 -23.98 -42.42 7.13
CA SER A 41 -23.07 -42.56 5.99
C SER A 41 -22.76 -41.22 5.31
N ARG A 42 -21.51 -41.03 4.89
CA ARG A 42 -21.03 -39.80 4.22
C ARG A 42 -21.93 -39.33 3.07
N ARG A 43 -22.40 -40.25 2.21
CA ARG A 43 -23.31 -39.96 1.09
C ARG A 43 -24.70 -39.45 1.54
N THR A 44 -25.11 -39.77 2.76
CA THR A 44 -26.38 -39.33 3.34
C THR A 44 -26.21 -37.97 4.00
N VAL A 45 -25.07 -37.73 4.66
CA VAL A 45 -24.67 -36.41 5.17
C VAL A 45 -24.61 -35.38 4.03
N GLU A 46 -23.89 -35.71 2.95
CA GLU A 46 -23.74 -34.87 1.76
C GLU A 46 -25.10 -34.48 1.16
N ARG A 47 -25.95 -35.47 0.85
CA ARG A 47 -27.31 -35.22 0.33
C ARG A 47 -28.21 -34.41 1.26
N LYS A 48 -28.00 -34.46 2.57
CA LYS A 48 -28.81 -33.73 3.55
C LYS A 48 -28.35 -32.29 3.75
N LEU A 49 -27.03 -32.05 3.72
CA LEU A 49 -26.46 -30.70 3.80
C LEU A 49 -26.63 -29.91 2.49
N GLU A 50 -26.67 -30.58 1.34
CA GLU A 50 -26.93 -29.92 0.05
C GLU A 50 -28.40 -29.51 -0.15
N LYS A 51 -29.33 -30.16 0.55
CA LYS A 51 -30.77 -29.85 0.45
C LYS A 51 -31.21 -28.65 1.28
N ASP A 52 -30.39 -28.24 2.25
CA ASP A 52 -30.66 -27.09 3.08
C ASP A 52 -29.56 -26.03 2.90
N PRO A 53 -29.83 -24.92 2.19
CA PRO A 53 -28.85 -23.87 1.94
C PRO A 53 -28.20 -23.33 3.21
N ALA A 54 -28.94 -23.27 4.33
CA ALA A 54 -28.46 -22.76 5.61
C ALA A 54 -27.41 -23.68 6.26
N PHE A 55 -27.41 -24.97 5.89
CA PHE A 55 -26.46 -25.99 6.37
C PHE A 55 -25.53 -26.50 5.25
N SER A 56 -25.45 -25.81 4.11
CA SER A 56 -24.46 -26.13 3.11
C SER A 56 -23.05 -26.10 3.73
N LEU A 57 -22.22 -27.10 3.38
CA LEU A 57 -20.89 -27.26 3.98
C LEU A 57 -20.05 -25.98 3.86
N LYS A 58 -20.19 -25.26 2.74
CA LYS A 58 -19.55 -23.97 2.49
C LYS A 58 -19.99 -22.88 3.48
N THR A 59 -21.29 -22.79 3.78
CA THR A 59 -21.85 -21.83 4.75
C THR A 59 -21.41 -22.16 6.16
N LEU A 60 -21.40 -23.45 6.52
CA LEU A 60 -20.97 -23.92 7.84
C LEU A 60 -19.47 -23.71 8.07
N GLN A 61 -18.63 -24.00 7.06
CA GLN A 61 -17.20 -23.73 7.11
C GLN A 61 -16.91 -22.22 7.22
N ASN A 62 -17.69 -21.37 6.55
CA ASN A 62 -17.57 -19.92 6.69
C ASN A 62 -17.97 -19.44 8.09
N ARG A 63 -19.07 -19.97 8.67
CA ARG A 63 -19.47 -19.66 10.05
C ARG A 63 -18.43 -20.11 11.08
N GLN A 64 -17.88 -21.30 10.91
CA GLN A 64 -16.81 -21.80 11.78
C GLN A 64 -15.54 -20.96 11.67
N LYS A 65 -15.13 -20.57 10.45
CA LYS A 65 -14.00 -19.66 10.24
C LYS A 65 -14.19 -18.34 10.98
N VAL A 66 -15.38 -17.73 10.88
CA VAL A 66 -15.71 -16.48 11.59
C VAL A 66 -15.73 -16.67 13.10
N ARG A 67 -16.29 -17.78 13.62
CA ARG A 67 -16.39 -18.04 15.07
C ARG A 67 -15.06 -18.35 15.73
N THR A 68 -14.31 -19.33 15.20
CA THR A 68 -12.96 -19.67 15.69
C THR A 68 -12.04 -18.45 15.63
N PHE A 69 -12.22 -17.61 14.61
CA PHE A 69 -11.50 -16.37 14.50
C PHE A 69 -11.97 -15.31 15.51
N SER A 70 -13.26 -15.11 15.72
CA SER A 70 -13.78 -14.16 16.72
C SER A 70 -13.24 -14.49 18.12
N GLU A 71 -13.19 -15.78 18.47
CA GLU A 71 -12.60 -16.27 19.71
C GLU A 71 -11.08 -16.00 19.77
N ALA A 72 -10.34 -16.26 18.68
CA ALA A 72 -8.91 -15.95 18.60
C ALA A 72 -8.60 -14.44 18.61
N TYR A 73 -9.44 -13.64 17.97
CA TYR A 73 -9.37 -12.18 17.88
C TYR A 73 -9.62 -11.53 19.23
N ASN A 74 -10.68 -11.94 19.92
CA ASN A 74 -10.96 -11.53 21.30
C ASN A 74 -9.79 -11.90 22.22
N THR A 75 -9.19 -13.08 22.05
CA THR A 75 -8.01 -13.51 22.83
C THR A 75 -6.75 -12.70 22.49
N THR A 76 -6.55 -12.32 21.22
CA THR A 76 -5.37 -11.57 20.75
C THR A 76 -5.45 -10.09 21.14
N ILE A 77 -6.64 -9.48 21.11
CA ILE A 77 -6.87 -8.10 21.55
C ILE A 77 -6.86 -7.97 23.07
N MET A 78 -7.27 -9.01 23.79
CA MET A 78 -7.15 -9.10 25.25
C MET A 78 -5.71 -9.39 25.73
N LEU A 79 -4.72 -9.45 24.83
CA LEU A 79 -3.30 -9.47 25.19
C LEU A 79 -2.62 -8.09 25.05
N PRO A 80 -2.98 -7.07 25.86
CA PRO A 80 -2.01 -6.07 26.28
C PRO A 80 -1.44 -6.47 27.65
N LYS A 81 -0.11 -6.59 27.74
CA LYS A 81 0.72 -6.92 28.93
C LYS A 81 0.97 -8.41 29.23
N ARG A 82 1.76 -9.08 28.39
CA ARG A 82 2.69 -10.12 28.89
C ARG A 82 4.10 -9.89 28.38
N ARG A 83 4.75 -8.91 28.98
CA ARG A 83 6.20 -8.94 29.25
C ARG A 83 6.45 -8.35 30.64
N ALA A 84 6.31 -9.22 31.63
CA ALA A 84 7.05 -9.18 32.89
C ALA A 84 6.83 -10.52 33.58
N LEU A 85 7.82 -11.41 33.52
CA LEU A 85 8.13 -12.23 34.68
C LEU A 85 8.53 -11.24 35.80
N TYR A 86 8.11 -11.53 37.03
CA TYR A 86 8.30 -10.78 38.28
C TYR A 86 7.19 -9.78 38.72
N THR A 87 6.36 -10.34 39.62
CA THR A 87 5.91 -9.84 40.93
C THR A 87 5.14 -8.53 41.09
N GLU A 88 4.11 -8.71 41.91
CA GLU A 88 3.36 -7.79 42.76
C GLU A 88 2.13 -7.06 42.20
N SER A 89 1.03 -7.40 42.87
CA SER A 89 -0.29 -6.85 42.83
C SER A 89 -0.33 -5.34 42.88
N THR A 90 -1.12 -4.73 42.00
CA THR A 90 -2.13 -3.74 42.41
C THR A 90 -3.07 -3.41 41.25
N ASN A 91 -4.36 -3.41 41.58
CA ASN A 91 -5.55 -2.94 40.86
C ASN A 91 -5.31 -2.09 39.59
N MET A 92 -5.82 -2.53 38.44
CA MET A 92 -6.10 -1.64 37.31
C MET A 92 -7.56 -1.72 36.88
N ARG A 93 -8.21 -0.55 36.97
CA ARG A 93 -9.54 -0.21 36.46
C ARG A 93 -9.60 -0.30 34.93
N SER A 94 -10.80 -0.52 34.43
CA SER A 94 -11.18 -0.84 33.04
C SER A 94 -11.18 0.35 32.05
N GLU A 95 -10.15 1.21 32.04
CA GLU A 95 -10.20 2.47 31.25
C GLU A 95 -9.07 2.66 30.22
N SER A 96 -8.36 1.62 29.78
CA SER A 96 -7.37 1.79 28.71
C SER A 96 -7.25 0.57 27.81
N LEU A 97 -8.25 0.37 26.92
CA LEU A 97 -8.12 -0.45 25.71
C LEU A 97 -7.73 0.42 24.47
N GLY A 98 -7.37 1.69 24.68
CA GLY A 98 -7.39 2.75 23.66
C GLY A 98 -6.25 2.82 22.64
N ARG A 99 -5.31 1.88 22.57
CA ARG A 99 -4.34 1.84 21.46
C ARG A 99 -4.06 0.40 21.06
N PHE A 100 -4.50 0.03 19.86
CA PHE A 100 -3.93 -1.13 19.20
C PHE A 100 -2.43 -0.86 19.03
N GLY A 101 -1.56 -1.64 19.66
CA GLY A 101 -0.12 -1.50 19.44
C GLY A 101 0.23 -1.67 17.95
N ASP A 102 1.33 -1.05 17.51
CA ASP A 102 1.81 -1.11 16.13
C ASP A 102 1.65 -2.52 15.53
N GLY A 103 0.84 -2.64 14.47
CA GLY A 103 0.66 -3.91 13.76
C GLY A 103 -0.37 -4.89 14.32
N THR A 104 -1.18 -4.54 15.33
CA THR A 104 -2.17 -5.49 15.91
C THR A 104 -3.28 -5.88 14.93
N LEU A 105 -3.89 -4.92 14.22
CA LEU A 105 -4.94 -5.23 13.23
C LEU A 105 -4.37 -5.93 11.99
N PHE A 106 -3.17 -5.53 11.56
CA PHE A 106 -2.47 -6.26 10.50
C PHE A 106 -2.19 -7.72 10.88
N SER A 107 -1.75 -7.98 12.11
CA SER A 107 -1.55 -9.33 12.63
C SER A 107 -2.84 -10.15 12.64
N CYS A 108 -3.99 -9.54 12.92
CA CYS A 108 -5.30 -10.18 12.80
C CYS A 108 -5.59 -10.62 11.36
N LEU A 109 -5.31 -9.75 10.37
CA LEU A 109 -5.42 -10.11 8.96
C LEU A 109 -4.49 -11.28 8.59
N CYS A 110 -3.24 -11.28 9.07
CA CYS A 110 -2.29 -12.39 8.89
C CYS A 110 -2.85 -13.74 9.38
N VAL A 111 -3.52 -13.73 10.54
CA VAL A 111 -4.16 -14.93 11.11
C VAL A 111 -5.34 -15.42 10.26
N LEU A 112 -6.14 -14.51 9.69
CA LEU A 112 -7.23 -14.87 8.76
C LEU A 112 -6.70 -15.61 7.54
N ILE A 113 -5.64 -15.08 6.94
CA ILE A 113 -5.00 -15.68 5.77
C ILE A 113 -4.49 -17.08 6.11
N GLY A 114 -3.77 -17.22 7.22
CA GLY A 114 -3.28 -18.52 7.65
C GLY A 114 -4.41 -19.54 7.87
N SER A 115 -5.54 -19.08 8.40
CA SER A 115 -6.73 -19.91 8.63
C SER A 115 -7.40 -20.33 7.31
N ILE A 116 -7.50 -19.43 6.33
CA ILE A 116 -8.02 -19.74 4.99
C ILE A 116 -7.13 -20.78 4.31
N VAL A 117 -5.82 -20.57 4.26
CA VAL A 117 -4.89 -21.49 3.58
C VAL A 117 -4.94 -22.89 4.22
N ARG A 118 -5.00 -22.98 5.56
CA ARG A 118 -5.21 -24.27 6.26
C ARG A 118 -6.52 -24.96 5.89
N SER A 119 -7.61 -24.19 5.82
CA SER A 119 -8.93 -24.74 5.49
C SER A 119 -9.02 -25.32 4.08
N LEU A 120 -8.16 -24.85 3.17
CA LEU A 120 -8.04 -25.38 1.81
C LEU A 120 -7.25 -26.69 1.76
N GLY A 121 -6.71 -27.16 2.88
CA GLY A 121 -5.87 -28.37 2.94
C GLY A 121 -4.47 -28.17 2.35
N GLU A 122 -4.09 -26.93 2.08
CA GLU A 122 -2.84 -26.58 1.38
C GLU A 122 -1.62 -26.51 2.31
N ILE A 123 -1.86 -26.56 3.63
CA ILE A 123 -0.81 -26.59 4.65
C ILE A 123 -1.01 -27.82 5.53
N ASN A 124 -0.04 -28.72 5.47
CA ASN A 124 -0.03 -29.95 6.25
C ASN A 124 0.84 -29.76 7.51
N SER A 125 0.48 -28.80 8.37
CA SER A 125 1.27 -28.51 9.57
C SER A 125 0.60 -29.10 10.82
N SER A 126 1.16 -30.19 11.34
CA SER A 126 0.93 -30.69 12.71
C SER A 126 1.31 -29.68 13.81
N ASN A 127 1.97 -28.58 13.46
CA ASN A 127 2.31 -27.49 14.35
C ASN A 127 1.15 -26.51 14.52
N ARG A 128 0.56 -26.48 15.73
CA ARG A 128 -0.32 -25.38 16.16
C ARG A 128 0.48 -24.07 16.07
N CYS A 129 0.01 -23.12 15.26
CA CYS A 129 0.64 -21.80 15.22
C CYS A 129 0.29 -21.05 16.49
N ASN A 130 1.19 -21.08 17.47
CA ASN A 130 1.05 -20.28 18.68
C ASN A 130 1.44 -18.81 18.44
N ASN A 131 2.01 -18.47 17.26
CA ASN A 131 2.42 -17.11 16.91
C ASN A 131 1.95 -16.74 15.49
N ALA A 132 1.45 -15.52 15.29
CA ALA A 132 1.03 -14.96 13.99
C ALA A 132 2.16 -14.92 12.92
N PHE A 133 3.40 -15.23 13.31
CA PHE A 133 4.61 -15.06 12.49
C PHE A 133 5.15 -16.36 11.87
N SER A 134 4.73 -17.55 12.30
CA SER A 134 5.39 -18.83 11.96
C SER A 134 4.89 -19.51 10.67
N PHE A 135 4.34 -18.77 9.71
CA PHE A 135 3.70 -19.32 8.50
C PHE A 135 4.62 -19.47 7.27
N GLY A 136 5.90 -19.11 7.37
CA GLY A 136 6.76 -18.81 6.21
C GLY A 136 6.96 -19.93 5.17
N HIS A 137 7.11 -21.19 5.59
CA HIS A 137 7.51 -22.26 4.66
C HIS A 137 6.41 -22.69 3.68
N ASP A 138 5.21 -22.99 4.20
CA ASP A 138 4.12 -23.51 3.36
C ASP A 138 3.35 -22.38 2.66
N PHE A 139 3.35 -21.18 3.24
CA PHE A 139 2.75 -19.98 2.65
C PHE A 139 3.46 -19.53 1.36
N THR A 140 4.78 -19.59 1.34
CA THR A 140 5.60 -19.18 0.20
C THR A 140 5.36 -20.07 -1.04
N ASN A 141 5.07 -21.36 -0.82
CA ASN A 141 4.80 -22.34 -1.86
C ASN A 141 3.38 -22.25 -2.45
N VAL A 142 2.49 -21.45 -1.87
CA VAL A 142 1.12 -21.24 -2.36
C VAL A 142 0.98 -19.91 -3.12
N MET A 143 1.79 -18.91 -2.74
CA MET A 143 1.45 -17.51 -3.02
C MET A 143 2.30 -16.82 -4.10
N ILE A 144 3.41 -17.41 -4.55
CA ILE A 144 4.41 -16.70 -5.36
C ILE A 144 4.75 -17.45 -6.66
N ARG A 145 4.82 -16.71 -7.78
CA ARG A 145 5.45 -17.15 -9.03
C ARG A 145 6.74 -16.37 -9.27
N VAL A 146 7.80 -17.06 -9.70
CA VAL A 146 9.06 -16.44 -10.13
C VAL A 146 8.85 -15.82 -11.51
N GLU A 147 9.14 -14.52 -11.62
CA GLU A 147 9.33 -13.86 -12.90
C GLU A 147 10.81 -13.82 -13.26
N ASN A 148 11.13 -14.30 -14.44
CA ASN A 148 12.49 -14.41 -14.92
C ASN A 148 13.00 -13.02 -15.32
N SER A 149 13.98 -12.48 -14.60
CA SER A 149 14.71 -11.31 -15.07
C SER A 149 16.03 -11.76 -15.72
N ASN A 150 16.05 -11.74 -17.06
CA ASN A 150 17.21 -11.86 -17.92
C ASN A 150 18.15 -13.07 -17.77
N GLN A 151 17.72 -14.27 -18.17
CA GLN A 151 18.65 -15.24 -18.77
C GLN A 151 18.06 -15.96 -19.99
N LYS A 152 18.66 -15.69 -21.16
CA LYS A 152 18.52 -16.43 -22.43
C LYS A 152 19.04 -17.88 -22.30
N ARG A 153 18.46 -18.71 -21.44
CA ARG A 153 18.70 -20.16 -21.47
C ARG A 153 17.41 -20.91 -21.79
N ARG A 154 17.49 -21.65 -22.88
CA ARG A 154 16.48 -22.50 -23.50
C ARG A 154 15.83 -23.41 -22.45
N GLY A 155 14.51 -23.53 -22.53
CA GLY A 155 13.74 -24.65 -21.99
C GLY A 155 13.78 -24.82 -20.48
N ILE A 156 13.05 -23.98 -19.73
CA ILE A 156 12.66 -24.30 -18.36
C ILE A 156 11.14 -24.09 -18.25
N SER A 157 10.41 -25.19 -18.12
CA SER A 157 8.97 -25.21 -17.84
C SER A 157 8.67 -24.35 -16.60
N SER A 158 7.49 -23.74 -16.55
CA SER A 158 6.91 -22.99 -15.42
C SER A 158 6.77 -23.80 -14.12
N ARG A 159 7.89 -24.29 -13.57
CA ARG A 159 7.91 -25.05 -12.33
C ARG A 159 7.90 -24.07 -11.16
N PHE A 160 6.96 -24.31 -10.26
CA PHE A 160 7.00 -23.83 -8.89
C PHE A 160 8.36 -24.18 -8.30
N VAL A 161 9.19 -23.18 -7.96
CA VAL A 161 10.46 -23.39 -7.26
C VAL A 161 10.27 -22.91 -5.82
N PRO A 162 10.22 -23.83 -4.85
CA PRO A 162 10.17 -23.47 -3.43
C PRO A 162 11.37 -22.59 -3.06
N LEU A 163 11.11 -21.44 -2.45
CA LEU A 163 12.17 -20.50 -2.04
C LEU A 163 12.91 -21.06 -0.83
N ARG A 164 14.04 -21.75 -1.06
CA ARG A 164 14.88 -22.34 -0.01
C ARG A 164 15.44 -21.33 0.99
N ARG A 165 15.62 -20.06 0.62
CA ARG A 165 16.19 -19.00 1.49
C ARG A 165 15.19 -18.26 2.38
N LEU A 166 13.88 -18.35 2.12
CA LEU A 166 12.85 -17.85 3.06
C LEU A 166 12.75 -18.69 4.33
N ARG A 167 13.47 -19.82 4.41
CA ARG A 167 13.64 -20.62 5.64
C ARG A 167 14.34 -19.85 6.76
N GLU A 168 15.16 -18.86 6.42
CA GLU A 168 16.02 -18.15 7.39
C GLU A 168 15.42 -16.81 7.85
N GLU A 169 14.56 -16.17 7.04
CA GLU A 169 14.03 -14.83 7.35
C GLU A 169 12.74 -14.79 8.19
N GLY A 170 12.16 -15.95 8.58
CA GLY A 170 11.25 -16.11 9.73
C GLY A 170 9.95 -15.27 9.84
N HIS A 171 9.70 -14.28 8.99
CA HIS A 171 8.68 -13.26 9.25
C HIS A 171 7.82 -12.97 8.02
N PHE A 172 6.60 -13.48 8.06
CA PHE A 172 5.49 -13.15 7.16
C PHE A 172 5.35 -11.64 6.87
N GLY A 173 5.63 -10.79 7.86
CA GLY A 173 5.61 -9.34 7.72
C GLY A 173 6.65 -8.74 6.77
N LEU A 174 7.83 -9.35 6.60
CA LEU A 174 8.90 -8.84 5.72
C LEU A 174 8.57 -9.00 4.23
N TRP A 175 7.83 -10.05 3.88
CA TRP A 175 7.35 -10.28 2.50
C TRP A 175 6.40 -9.17 2.05
N PHE A 176 5.53 -8.76 2.96
CA PHE A 176 4.54 -7.72 2.75
C PHE A 176 5.10 -6.31 2.52
N THR A 177 6.28 -6.01 3.09
CA THR A 177 6.97 -4.72 2.87
C THR A 177 7.64 -4.62 1.50
N ARG A 178 7.76 -5.73 0.77
CA ARG A 178 8.56 -5.83 -0.47
C ARG A 178 7.76 -6.37 -1.65
N THR A 179 6.45 -6.12 -1.71
CA THR A 179 5.63 -6.53 -2.85
C THR A 179 6.09 -5.82 -4.13
N GLY A 180 6.86 -6.55 -4.93
CA GLY A 180 7.28 -6.21 -6.29
C GLY A 180 8.78 -6.40 -6.57
N ASN A 181 9.65 -6.33 -5.56
CA ASN A 181 11.11 -6.33 -5.77
C ASN A 181 11.87 -6.97 -4.59
N TYR A 182 11.48 -8.17 -4.13
CA TYR A 182 12.41 -8.96 -3.31
C TYR A 182 13.61 -9.34 -4.18
N LYS A 183 14.69 -8.57 -4.10
CA LYS A 183 15.97 -8.92 -4.71
C LYS A 183 16.73 -9.77 -3.70
N CYS A 184 16.80 -11.08 -3.93
CA CYS A 184 17.76 -11.91 -3.22
C CYS A 184 19.15 -11.40 -3.61
N GLU A 185 20.00 -11.08 -2.62
CA GLU A 185 21.26 -10.34 -2.80
C GLU A 185 22.23 -10.93 -3.84
N GLU A 186 22.04 -12.20 -4.24
CA GLU A 186 22.89 -12.86 -5.23
C GLU A 186 22.22 -13.08 -6.61
N LYS A 187 20.89 -12.97 -6.76
CA LYS A 187 20.17 -13.15 -8.04
C LYS A 187 18.89 -12.31 -8.09
N CYS A 188 18.79 -11.41 -9.07
CA CYS A 188 17.60 -10.59 -9.32
C CYS A 188 16.45 -11.45 -9.85
N PHE A 189 15.64 -12.00 -8.95
CA PHE A 189 14.32 -12.53 -9.30
C PHE A 189 13.27 -11.47 -8.95
N SER A 190 12.36 -11.18 -9.89
CA SER A 190 11.13 -10.48 -9.58
C SER A 190 10.06 -11.52 -9.25
N TYR A 191 9.09 -11.14 -8.42
CA TYR A 191 8.06 -12.05 -7.93
C TYR A 191 6.70 -11.38 -8.05
N THR A 192 5.70 -12.14 -8.52
CA THR A 192 4.32 -11.67 -8.62
C THR A 192 3.35 -12.56 -7.85
N THR A 193 2.30 -11.94 -7.34
CA THR A 193 1.16 -12.59 -6.68
C THR A 193 0.40 -13.47 -7.68
N THR A 194 0.14 -14.73 -7.32
CA THR A 194 -0.70 -15.64 -8.12
C THR A 194 -2.18 -15.25 -8.05
N PHE A 195 -3.00 -15.65 -9.02
CA PHE A 195 -4.47 -15.47 -8.94
C PHE A 195 -5.07 -16.10 -7.67
N HIS A 196 -4.55 -17.27 -7.29
CA HIS A 196 -4.92 -17.97 -6.06
C HIS A 196 -4.60 -17.14 -4.82
N SER A 197 -3.42 -16.51 -4.79
CA SER A 197 -3.04 -15.62 -3.69
C SER A 197 -4.00 -14.43 -3.58
N ALA A 198 -4.34 -13.80 -4.71
CA ALA A 198 -5.28 -12.68 -4.74
C ALA A 198 -6.68 -13.08 -4.23
N ALA A 199 -7.14 -14.30 -4.53
CA ALA A 199 -8.41 -14.82 -4.01
C ALA A 199 -8.38 -15.03 -2.49
N ILE A 200 -7.29 -15.60 -1.95
CA ILE A 200 -7.10 -15.75 -0.50
C ILE A 200 -7.06 -14.37 0.18
N TRP A 201 -6.38 -13.40 -0.43
CA TRP A 201 -6.35 -12.01 0.04
C TRP A 201 -7.74 -11.39 0.10
N GLY A 202 -8.47 -11.46 -1.01
CA GLY A 202 -9.82 -10.90 -1.09
C GLY A 202 -10.75 -11.52 -0.05
N GLU A 203 -10.69 -12.83 0.13
CA GLU A 203 -11.51 -13.53 1.13
C GLU A 203 -11.09 -13.18 2.56
N ALA A 204 -9.80 -13.05 2.85
CA ALA A 204 -9.32 -12.62 4.17
C ALA A 204 -9.77 -11.21 4.51
N ILE A 205 -9.68 -10.27 3.55
CA ILE A 205 -10.15 -8.90 3.71
C ILE A 205 -11.67 -8.87 3.89
N ARG A 206 -12.42 -9.67 3.12
CA ARG A 206 -13.87 -9.79 3.24
C ARG A 206 -14.26 -10.29 4.64
N LEU A 207 -13.59 -11.33 5.14
CA LEU A 207 -13.83 -11.84 6.50
C LEU A 207 -13.42 -10.83 7.56
N PHE A 208 -12.32 -10.10 7.36
CA PHE A 208 -11.87 -9.05 8.27
C PHE A 208 -12.94 -7.97 8.45
N GLY A 209 -13.57 -7.52 7.36
CA GLY A 209 -14.66 -6.54 7.43
C GLY A 209 -15.96 -7.03 8.06
N GLN A 210 -16.11 -8.32 8.34
CA GLN A 210 -17.26 -8.89 9.05
C GLN A 210 -17.03 -9.02 10.56
N LEU A 211 -15.83 -8.68 11.03
CA LEU A 211 -15.49 -8.77 12.44
C LEU A 211 -16.05 -7.58 13.20
N SER A 212 -16.51 -7.85 14.42
CA SER A 212 -16.76 -6.79 15.39
C SER A 212 -15.40 -6.25 15.85
N HIS A 213 -15.19 -4.96 15.64
CA HIS A 213 -14.00 -4.26 16.10
C HIS A 213 -14.37 -3.39 17.30
N PRO A 214 -13.52 -3.27 18.33
CA PRO A 214 -13.68 -2.27 19.36
C PRO A 214 -13.77 -0.87 18.73
N ASP A 215 -14.80 -0.11 19.08
CA ASP A 215 -14.97 1.25 18.58
C ASP A 215 -13.86 2.17 19.09
N CYS A 216 -13.26 2.91 18.17
CA CYS A 216 -12.21 3.87 18.43
C CYS A 216 -12.75 5.30 18.26
N ASN A 217 -12.68 6.11 19.33
CA ASN A 217 -13.14 7.50 19.32
C ASN A 217 -12.00 8.53 19.21
N GLU A 218 -10.79 8.07 18.87
CA GLU A 218 -9.63 8.94 18.72
C GLU A 218 -9.79 9.91 17.54
N VAL A 219 -9.15 11.07 17.66
CA VAL A 219 -9.04 12.05 16.57
C VAL A 219 -8.19 11.45 15.45
N HIS A 220 -8.59 11.69 14.21
CA HIS A 220 -7.95 11.13 13.01
C HIS A 220 -7.89 12.18 11.91
N ASP A 221 -6.90 12.06 11.03
CA ASP A 221 -6.68 12.98 9.91
C ASP A 221 -7.44 12.53 8.66
N TYR A 222 -7.55 11.22 8.46
CA TYR A 222 -8.33 10.63 7.37
C TYR A 222 -8.82 9.22 7.72
N LYS A 223 -9.77 8.72 6.96
CA LYS A 223 -10.37 7.40 7.19
C LYS A 223 -10.55 6.62 5.90
N VAL A 224 -10.46 5.31 5.98
CA VAL A 224 -10.65 4.40 4.83
C VAL A 224 -11.74 3.39 5.18
N ALA A 225 -12.75 3.25 4.33
CA ALA A 225 -13.79 2.25 4.55
C ALA A 225 -13.16 0.84 4.56
N VAL A 226 -13.49 0.02 5.54
CA VAL A 226 -13.01 -1.37 5.60
C VAL A 226 -13.46 -2.16 4.36
N ALA A 227 -14.65 -1.84 3.83
CA ALA A 227 -15.17 -2.40 2.58
C ALA A 227 -14.27 -2.08 1.36
N ASP A 228 -13.59 -0.94 1.33
CA ASP A 228 -12.74 -0.52 0.21
C ASP A 228 -11.38 -1.25 0.20
N LEU A 229 -10.99 -1.93 1.29
CA LEU A 229 -9.70 -2.63 1.40
C LEU A 229 -9.50 -3.68 0.30
N VAL A 230 -10.58 -4.31 -0.18
CA VAL A 230 -10.52 -5.33 -1.24
C VAL A 230 -10.10 -4.74 -2.59
N HIS A 231 -10.26 -3.43 -2.76
CA HIS A 231 -9.90 -2.69 -3.97
C HIS A 231 -8.53 -1.97 -3.86
N ILE A 232 -7.91 -2.04 -2.67
CA ILE A 232 -6.63 -1.41 -2.35
C ILE A 232 -5.48 -2.42 -2.53
N LYS A 233 -4.32 -1.93 -2.95
CA LYS A 233 -3.12 -2.78 -3.11
C LYS A 233 -2.70 -3.35 -1.75
N THR A 234 -2.30 -4.61 -1.72
CA THR A 234 -1.91 -5.32 -0.48
C THR A 234 -0.86 -4.59 0.36
N HIS A 235 0.11 -3.93 -0.28
CA HIS A 235 1.11 -3.08 0.39
C HIS A 235 0.46 -1.96 1.21
N ASP A 236 -0.51 -1.27 0.61
CA ASP A 236 -1.18 -0.15 1.22
C ASP A 236 -2.15 -0.63 2.31
N VAL A 237 -2.84 -1.77 2.10
CA VAL A 237 -3.65 -2.42 3.14
C VAL A 237 -2.80 -2.74 4.37
N LYS A 238 -1.60 -3.27 4.18
CA LYS A 238 -0.66 -3.50 5.29
C LYS A 238 -0.36 -2.21 6.02
N LEU A 239 0.02 -1.16 5.29
CA LEU A 239 0.40 0.12 5.87
C LEU A 239 -0.76 0.71 6.69
N LEU A 240 -1.96 0.73 6.10
CA LEU A 240 -3.19 1.17 6.76
C LEU A 240 -3.45 0.39 8.06
N LEU A 241 -3.46 -0.95 8.00
CA LEU A 241 -3.76 -1.80 9.18
C LEU A 241 -2.63 -1.85 10.21
N SER A 242 -1.42 -1.45 9.83
CA SER A 242 -0.26 -1.42 10.73
C SER A 242 -0.12 -0.10 11.46
N ARG A 243 -0.64 1.00 10.87
CA ARG A 243 -0.52 2.37 11.38
C ARG A 243 -1.87 3.01 11.72
N CYS A 244 -2.96 2.27 11.63
CA CYS A 244 -4.25 2.77 12.06
C CYS A 244 -4.29 2.98 13.57
N ILE A 245 -5.01 4.01 13.99
CA ILE A 245 -5.29 4.25 15.41
C ILE A 245 -6.41 3.33 15.92
N GLY A 246 -7.33 2.93 15.02
CA GLY A 246 -8.41 2.01 15.33
C GLY A 246 -9.45 1.91 14.22
N ILE A 247 -10.61 1.34 14.55
CA ILE A 247 -11.76 1.23 13.65
C ILE A 247 -12.98 1.87 14.32
N ARG A 248 -13.80 2.57 13.54
CA ARG A 248 -15.11 3.10 13.98
C ARG A 248 -16.09 3.08 12.81
N ASP A 249 -17.31 2.60 13.06
CA ASP A 249 -18.41 2.58 12.07
C ASP A 249 -18.02 1.94 10.71
N GLY A 250 -17.17 0.91 10.74
CA GLY A 250 -16.70 0.25 9.52
C GLY A 250 -15.61 1.03 8.75
N TYR A 251 -14.99 2.03 9.37
CA TYR A 251 -13.84 2.76 8.83
C TYR A 251 -12.59 2.51 9.64
N ILE A 252 -11.46 2.35 8.96
CA ILE A 252 -10.13 2.43 9.55
C ILE A 252 -9.79 3.90 9.73
N LEU A 253 -9.45 4.29 10.95
CA LEU A 253 -9.04 5.63 11.30
C LEU A 253 -7.52 5.74 11.21
N MET A 254 -7.02 6.78 10.55
CA MET A 254 -5.60 7.00 10.32
C MET A 254 -5.16 8.34 10.91
N GLN A 255 -4.00 8.31 11.56
CA GLN A 255 -3.26 9.50 11.90
C GLN A 255 -2.08 9.61 10.94
N ASP A 256 -1.94 10.77 10.31
CA ASP A 256 -0.79 11.10 9.48
C ASP A 256 0.36 11.51 10.41
N ASP A 257 1.12 10.52 10.88
CA ASP A 257 2.27 10.71 11.77
C ASP A 257 3.40 11.49 11.07
N CYS A 258 3.21 12.79 10.88
CA CYS A 258 4.21 13.70 10.39
C CYS A 258 5.27 13.91 11.48
N LYS A 259 6.42 13.26 11.35
CA LYS A 259 7.58 13.60 12.18
C LYS A 259 8.32 14.76 11.53
N PRO A 260 8.29 15.98 12.10
CA PRO A 260 9.02 17.09 11.54
C PRO A 260 10.52 16.78 11.57
N SER A 261 11.16 16.86 10.41
CA SER A 261 12.61 16.84 10.29
C SER A 261 13.20 18.23 10.58
N ALA A 262 14.51 18.29 10.82
CA ALA A 262 15.23 19.57 10.92
C ALA A 262 15.10 20.43 9.64
N SER A 263 14.87 19.79 8.49
CA SER A 263 14.64 20.49 7.23
C SER A 263 13.20 20.97 7.07
N ASP A 264 12.24 20.34 7.76
CA ASP A 264 10.86 20.81 7.80
C ASP A 264 10.72 22.10 8.60
N THR A 265 11.43 22.17 9.74
CA THR A 265 11.51 23.35 10.62
C THR A 265 12.23 24.54 9.99
N GLU A 266 13.16 24.31 9.07
CA GLU A 266 13.80 25.37 8.27
C GLU A 266 12.97 25.79 7.03
N ASN A 267 11.76 25.24 6.86
CA ASN A 267 10.92 25.44 5.69
C ASN A 267 11.54 24.98 4.35
N ARG A 268 12.36 23.91 4.36
CA ARG A 268 13.17 23.48 3.20
C ARG A 268 12.87 22.08 2.67
N SER A 269 12.15 21.23 3.40
CA SER A 269 11.78 19.89 2.94
C SER A 269 10.29 19.57 3.01
N ARG A 270 9.94 18.43 2.44
CA ARG A 270 8.61 17.82 2.50
C ARG A 270 8.38 17.24 3.88
N VAL A 271 7.21 17.49 4.45
CA VAL A 271 6.73 16.76 5.62
C VAL A 271 6.28 15.37 5.17
N TYR A 272 6.95 14.33 5.66
CA TYR A 272 6.61 12.95 5.32
C TYR A 272 5.71 12.32 6.38
N GLY A 273 4.43 12.18 6.04
CA GLY A 273 3.46 11.38 6.79
C GLY A 273 3.27 9.96 6.23
N THR A 274 2.36 9.21 6.84
CA THR A 274 1.88 7.91 6.36
C THR A 274 1.20 8.05 4.98
N ILE A 275 0.51 9.16 4.73
CA ILE A 275 -0.22 9.45 3.48
C ILE A 275 0.70 9.46 2.24
N VAL A 276 1.97 9.86 2.41
CA VAL A 276 2.97 9.90 1.33
C VAL A 276 3.36 8.50 0.87
N SER A 277 3.26 7.51 1.76
CA SER A 277 3.61 6.11 1.47
C SER A 277 2.45 5.32 0.84
N LEU A 278 1.24 5.88 0.81
CA LEU A 278 0.08 5.28 0.12
C LEU A 278 0.13 5.59 -1.37
N GLY A 279 -0.48 4.75 -2.21
CA GLY A 279 -0.68 5.05 -3.62
C GLY A 279 -1.80 6.08 -3.85
N SER A 280 -1.76 6.83 -4.96
CA SER A 280 -2.82 7.81 -5.32
C SER A 280 -4.23 7.17 -5.27
N LYS A 281 -4.43 6.01 -5.89
CA LYS A 281 -5.73 5.30 -5.84
C LYS A 281 -6.20 5.03 -4.40
N THR A 282 -5.30 4.68 -3.50
CA THR A 282 -5.65 4.41 -2.10
C THR A 282 -6.05 5.70 -1.36
N ARG A 283 -5.39 6.82 -1.66
CA ARG A 283 -5.78 8.14 -1.13
C ARG A 283 -7.18 8.53 -1.61
N LEU A 284 -7.49 8.30 -2.89
CA LEU A 284 -8.83 8.54 -3.43
C LEU A 284 -9.88 7.62 -2.77
N CYS A 285 -9.54 6.35 -2.48
CA CYS A 285 -10.42 5.47 -1.69
C CYS A 285 -10.66 5.96 -0.25
N ALA A 286 -9.78 6.79 0.30
CA ALA A 286 -10.01 7.44 1.59
C ALA A 286 -11.02 8.59 1.50
N GLY A 287 -11.57 8.88 0.31
CA GLY A 287 -12.46 10.02 0.08
C GLY A 287 -11.72 11.36 -0.03
N LEU A 288 -10.40 11.32 -0.23
CA LEU A 288 -9.59 12.51 -0.46
C LEU A 288 -9.65 12.91 -1.94
N ILE A 289 -9.65 14.21 -2.19
CA ILE A 289 -9.53 14.82 -3.51
C ILE A 289 -8.07 15.24 -3.67
N GLY A 290 -7.41 14.74 -4.71
CA GLY A 290 -6.04 15.10 -5.04
C GLY A 290 -5.99 16.34 -5.92
N TYR A 291 -5.11 17.28 -5.59
CA TYR A 291 -4.78 18.42 -6.44
C TYR A 291 -3.29 18.35 -6.76
N ASP A 292 -2.95 17.93 -7.97
CA ASP A 292 -1.58 17.66 -8.44
C ASP A 292 -1.10 18.79 -9.37
N VAL A 293 0.07 19.34 -9.07
CA VAL A 293 0.75 20.32 -9.92
C VAL A 293 1.39 19.63 -11.12
N THR A 294 0.75 19.76 -12.28
CA THR A 294 1.20 19.09 -13.49
C THR A 294 2.54 19.65 -13.96
N ALA A 295 3.52 18.77 -14.19
CA ALA A 295 4.87 19.15 -14.63
C ALA A 295 5.52 20.17 -13.68
N CYS A 296 5.33 19.99 -12.37
CA CYS A 296 5.78 20.92 -11.32
C CYS A 296 7.24 21.34 -11.49
N PHE A 297 8.16 20.39 -11.52
CA PHE A 297 9.59 20.70 -11.64
C PHE A 297 9.97 21.41 -12.93
N GLN A 298 9.35 21.04 -14.05
CA GLN A 298 9.58 21.72 -15.32
C GLN A 298 9.09 23.18 -15.27
N SER A 299 7.92 23.40 -14.66
CA SER A 299 7.33 24.73 -14.48
C SER A 299 8.17 25.62 -13.55
N ILE A 300 8.76 25.05 -12.49
CA ILE A 300 9.71 25.77 -11.64
C ILE A 300 10.98 26.08 -12.42
N ALA A 301 11.57 25.08 -13.08
CA ALA A 301 12.85 25.21 -13.75
C ALA A 301 12.80 26.29 -14.84
N ILE A 302 11.71 26.36 -15.61
CA ILE A 302 11.55 27.40 -16.63
C ILE A 302 11.34 28.79 -16.03
N THR A 303 10.73 28.88 -14.86
CA THR A 303 10.52 30.16 -14.15
C THR A 303 11.82 30.67 -13.53
N ARG A 304 12.71 29.75 -13.12
CA ARG A 304 13.96 30.05 -12.42
C ARG A 304 15.18 30.17 -13.33
N CYS A 305 15.09 29.72 -14.59
CA CYS A 305 16.19 29.87 -15.52
C CYS A 305 16.26 31.29 -16.08
N ASP A 306 17.41 31.61 -16.68
CA ASP A 306 17.57 32.83 -17.47
C ASP A 306 16.57 32.84 -18.63
N GLN A 307 15.88 33.96 -18.82
CA GLN A 307 14.86 34.14 -19.85
C GLN A 307 15.44 34.08 -21.27
N SER A 308 16.76 34.24 -21.43
CA SER A 308 17.44 34.08 -22.72
C SER A 308 17.59 32.63 -23.18
N ILE A 309 17.29 31.63 -22.33
CA ILE A 309 17.43 30.21 -22.66
C ILE A 309 16.25 29.75 -23.54
N GLU A 310 16.59 29.19 -24.70
CA GLU A 310 15.62 28.55 -25.58
C GLU A 310 14.96 27.34 -24.89
N SER A 311 13.63 27.29 -24.96
CA SER A 311 12.82 26.40 -24.12
C SER A 311 11.51 25.98 -24.82
N ALA A 312 11.54 25.88 -26.15
CA ALA A 312 10.34 25.66 -26.94
C ALA A 312 9.71 24.28 -26.65
N GLU A 313 10.51 23.22 -26.61
CA GLU A 313 10.04 21.87 -26.30
C GLU A 313 9.60 21.75 -24.84
N TYR A 314 10.33 22.39 -23.92
CA TYR A 314 9.98 22.43 -22.51
C TYR A 314 8.62 23.11 -22.26
N ARG A 315 8.35 24.24 -22.95
CA ARG A 315 7.06 24.94 -22.89
C ARG A 315 5.92 24.13 -23.49
N LYS A 316 6.14 23.45 -24.63
CA LYS A 316 5.15 22.52 -25.21
C LYS A 316 4.82 21.39 -24.23
N PHE A 317 5.83 20.83 -23.58
CA PHE A 317 5.63 19.82 -22.55
C PHE A 317 4.78 20.36 -21.40
N ILE A 318 5.13 21.51 -20.81
CA ILE A 318 4.39 22.11 -19.67
C ILE A 318 2.93 22.41 -20.04
N ALA A 319 2.67 22.89 -21.26
CA ALA A 319 1.31 23.24 -21.69
C ALA A 319 0.37 22.03 -21.75
N ASN A 320 0.84 20.85 -22.18
CA ASN A 320 0.05 19.63 -22.17
C ASN A 320 0.93 18.37 -22.02
N PRO A 321 1.37 18.04 -20.78
CA PRO A 321 2.32 16.95 -20.54
C PRO A 321 1.81 15.58 -21.00
N LYS A 322 0.50 15.35 -20.94
CA LYS A 322 -0.12 14.08 -21.35
C LYS A 322 -0.10 13.93 -22.86
N GLN A 323 -0.52 14.95 -23.60
CA GLN A 323 -0.55 14.90 -25.06
C GLN A 323 0.87 14.87 -25.63
N TYR A 324 1.76 15.72 -25.14
CA TYR A 324 3.16 15.76 -25.57
C TYR A 324 3.85 14.38 -25.48
N ARG A 325 3.65 13.68 -24.35
CA ARG A 325 4.18 12.30 -24.17
C ARG A 325 3.52 11.28 -25.08
N LYS A 326 2.23 11.44 -25.44
CA LYS A 326 1.55 10.55 -26.39
C LYS A 326 2.08 10.73 -27.80
N ASP A 327 2.30 11.98 -28.21
CA ASP A 327 2.83 12.30 -29.53
C ASP A 327 4.23 11.73 -29.70
N LEU A 328 5.10 11.93 -28.70
CA LEU A 328 6.43 11.32 -28.65
C LEU A 328 6.40 9.78 -28.60
N ALA A 329 5.45 9.20 -27.87
CA ALA A 329 5.30 7.75 -27.82
C ALA A 329 4.94 7.18 -29.20
N SER A 330 4.06 7.87 -29.92
CA SER A 330 3.68 7.54 -31.29
C SER A 330 4.87 7.69 -32.23
N SER A 331 5.58 8.83 -32.20
CA SER A 331 6.70 9.10 -33.11
C SER A 331 7.88 8.15 -32.89
N ALA A 332 8.20 7.83 -31.63
CA ALA A 332 9.31 6.94 -31.27
C ALA A 332 8.97 5.45 -31.34
N GLY A 333 7.71 5.09 -31.63
CA GLY A 333 7.22 3.71 -31.57
C GLY A 333 7.39 3.08 -30.18
N LYS A 334 7.19 3.86 -29.11
CA LYS A 334 7.33 3.44 -27.70
C LYS A 334 5.99 3.54 -26.97
N THR A 335 5.93 2.93 -25.79
CA THR A 335 4.76 3.07 -24.92
C THR A 335 4.82 4.38 -24.13
N TYR A 336 3.66 4.96 -23.82
CA TYR A 336 3.56 6.15 -22.96
C TYR A 336 4.34 6.02 -21.63
N PRO A 337 4.27 4.90 -20.89
CA PRO A 337 5.09 4.72 -19.67
C PRO A 337 6.60 4.70 -19.93
N THR A 338 7.05 4.33 -21.13
CA THR A 338 8.47 4.34 -21.50
C THR A 338 8.95 5.77 -21.72
N ILE A 339 8.20 6.56 -22.50
CA ILE A 339 8.51 7.99 -22.70
C ILE A 339 8.47 8.76 -21.38
N LYS A 340 7.43 8.55 -20.55
CA LYS A 340 7.32 9.20 -19.23
C LYS A 340 8.56 8.94 -18.36
N ARG A 341 9.05 7.69 -18.32
CA ARG A 341 10.26 7.32 -17.56
C ARG A 341 11.53 7.96 -18.15
N ALA A 342 11.68 7.98 -19.47
CA ALA A 342 12.83 8.59 -20.13
C ALA A 342 12.90 10.11 -19.89
N MET A 343 11.78 10.82 -20.07
CA MET A 343 11.72 12.26 -19.82
C MET A 343 12.01 12.62 -18.35
N ASN A 344 11.47 11.84 -17.40
CA ASN A 344 11.76 12.03 -15.98
C ASN A 344 13.25 11.79 -15.68
N ALA A 345 13.88 10.79 -16.31
CA ALA A 345 15.31 10.56 -16.14
C ALA A 345 16.12 11.75 -16.69
N ILE A 346 15.80 12.23 -17.89
CA ILE A 346 16.47 13.38 -18.52
C ILE A 346 16.40 14.64 -17.65
N ALA A 347 15.24 14.93 -17.04
CA ALA A 347 15.05 16.10 -16.19
C ALA A 347 16.00 16.13 -14.96
N PHE A 348 16.55 14.99 -14.55
CA PHE A 348 17.49 14.85 -13.44
C PHE A 348 18.84 14.29 -13.87
N GLY A 349 19.25 14.55 -15.11
CA GLY A 349 20.60 14.21 -15.59
C GLY A 349 20.81 12.75 -16.00
N GLY A 350 19.74 12.00 -16.18
CA GLY A 350 19.78 10.69 -16.79
C GLY A 350 20.14 10.76 -18.27
N LYS A 351 20.79 9.72 -18.78
CA LYS A 351 21.16 9.62 -20.20
C LYS A 351 19.89 9.52 -21.07
N ASN A 352 19.86 10.26 -22.17
CA ASN A 352 18.87 10.03 -23.21
C ASN A 352 19.26 8.79 -24.05
N SER A 353 18.29 7.95 -24.36
CA SER A 353 18.43 6.79 -25.25
C SER A 353 17.37 6.75 -26.35
N ILE A 354 16.54 7.79 -26.45
CA ILE A 354 15.43 7.91 -27.40
C ILE A 354 15.71 9.17 -28.26
N PRO A 355 16.09 9.02 -29.53
CA PRO A 355 16.47 10.16 -30.38
C PRO A 355 15.41 11.25 -30.47
N GLU A 356 14.13 10.90 -30.44
CA GLU A 356 13.00 11.84 -30.46
C GLU A 356 12.96 12.76 -29.23
N LEU A 357 13.71 12.44 -28.18
CA LEU A 357 13.88 13.26 -26.97
C LEU A 357 15.16 14.12 -26.98
N ASP A 358 15.98 14.10 -28.05
CA ASP A 358 17.28 14.79 -28.05
C ASP A 358 17.14 16.31 -27.87
N VAL A 359 16.18 16.93 -28.55
CA VAL A 359 15.93 18.38 -28.42
C VAL A 359 15.48 18.72 -27.00
N TYR A 360 14.51 17.97 -26.47
CA TYR A 360 14.05 18.12 -25.09
C TYR A 360 15.20 17.91 -24.08
N ALA A 361 16.08 16.93 -24.30
CA ALA A 361 17.21 16.65 -23.43
C ALA A 361 18.25 17.76 -23.44
N LYS A 362 18.51 18.35 -24.61
CA LYS A 362 19.40 19.51 -24.75
C LYS A 362 18.84 20.72 -24.00
N GLU A 363 17.56 21.05 -24.21
CA GLU A 363 16.89 22.14 -23.49
C GLU A 363 16.92 21.90 -21.97
N ALA A 364 16.57 20.69 -21.50
CA ALA A 364 16.58 20.34 -20.09
C ALA A 364 17.95 20.54 -19.43
N LYS A 365 19.04 20.20 -20.14
CA LYS A 365 20.41 20.40 -19.66
C LYS A 365 20.77 21.89 -19.56
N GLN A 366 20.39 22.69 -20.56
CA GLN A 366 20.66 24.14 -20.57
C GLN A 366 19.86 24.87 -19.48
N ILE A 367 18.57 24.56 -19.35
CA ILE A 367 17.70 25.08 -18.30
C ILE A 367 18.25 24.71 -16.93
N GLY A 368 18.60 23.44 -16.70
CA GLY A 368 19.15 22.98 -15.42
C GLY A 368 20.44 23.70 -15.03
N ALA A 369 21.38 23.85 -15.96
CA ALA A 369 22.62 24.60 -15.73
C ALA A 369 22.34 26.08 -15.40
N SER A 370 21.38 26.70 -16.11
CA SER A 370 20.96 28.07 -15.87
C SER A 370 20.32 28.25 -14.49
N VAL A 371 19.41 27.36 -14.09
CA VAL A 371 18.79 27.38 -12.75
C VAL A 371 19.84 27.34 -11.64
N ILE A 372 20.86 26.47 -11.76
CA ILE A 372 21.95 26.41 -10.79
C ILE A 372 22.76 27.71 -10.77
N ALA A 373 23.08 28.28 -11.94
CA ALA A 373 23.82 29.54 -12.03
C ALA A 373 23.04 30.71 -11.41
N GLN A 374 21.75 30.82 -11.72
CA GLN A 374 20.85 31.83 -11.14
C GLN A 374 20.72 31.65 -9.62
N ALA A 375 20.64 30.41 -9.11
CA ALA A 375 20.60 30.14 -7.69
C ALA A 375 21.88 30.57 -6.97
N LYS A 376 23.07 30.34 -7.55
CA LYS A 376 24.34 30.82 -6.99
C LYS A 376 24.39 32.35 -6.84
N LEU A 377 23.84 33.06 -7.83
CA LEU A 377 23.88 34.53 -7.87
C LEU A 377 22.83 35.17 -6.97
N HIS A 378 21.59 34.69 -7.02
CA HIS A 378 20.45 35.36 -6.39
C HIS A 378 19.93 34.68 -5.12
N ARG A 379 20.25 33.39 -4.92
CA ARG A 379 19.79 32.57 -3.78
C ARG A 379 20.94 31.77 -3.15
N PRO A 380 22.08 32.41 -2.79
CA PRO A 380 23.28 31.68 -2.37
C PRO A 380 23.05 30.79 -1.15
N LYS A 381 22.17 31.19 -0.21
CA LYS A 381 21.83 30.39 0.97
C LYS A 381 21.16 29.05 0.60
N ASP A 382 20.23 29.08 -0.34
CA ASP A 382 19.51 27.88 -0.80
C ASP A 382 20.45 26.98 -1.61
N TYR A 383 21.31 27.57 -2.44
CA TYR A 383 22.34 26.86 -3.17
C TYR A 383 23.31 26.11 -2.24
N GLU A 384 23.88 26.80 -1.24
CA GLU A 384 24.81 26.17 -0.29
C GLU A 384 24.11 25.09 0.56
N TYR A 385 22.84 25.25 0.87
CA TYR A 385 22.06 24.20 1.53
C TYR A 385 21.85 22.98 0.63
N ALA A 386 21.44 23.18 -0.64
CA ALA A 386 21.29 22.11 -1.62
C ALA A 386 22.61 21.36 -1.85
N LYS A 387 23.74 22.09 -1.85
CA LYS A 387 25.09 21.53 -1.94
C LYS A 387 25.44 20.65 -0.73
N ARG A 388 25.17 21.12 0.49
CA ARG A 388 25.35 20.31 1.72
C ARG A 388 24.50 19.04 1.72
N LEU A 389 23.24 19.13 1.27
CA LEU A 389 22.37 17.95 1.14
C LEU A 389 22.89 16.94 0.12
N MET A 390 23.48 17.44 -0.98
CA MET A 390 24.16 16.60 -1.97
C MET A 390 25.35 15.88 -1.32
N GLU A 391 26.23 16.60 -0.62
CA GLU A 391 27.43 16.05 0.04
C GLU A 391 27.09 14.96 1.07
N GLN A 392 26.01 15.12 1.84
CA GLN A 392 25.55 14.14 2.82
C GLN A 392 25.06 12.81 2.21
N LYS A 393 24.60 12.84 0.95
CA LYS A 393 23.99 11.67 0.30
C LYS A 393 24.96 10.84 -0.54
N GLN A 394 26.22 11.27 -0.66
CA GLN A 394 27.16 10.61 -1.55
C GLN A 394 28.07 9.60 -0.84
N GLY A 395 28.26 8.46 -1.51
CA GLY A 395 29.40 7.58 -1.29
C GLY A 395 30.50 7.85 -2.32
N GLU A 396 31.70 7.31 -2.09
CA GLU A 396 32.86 7.46 -2.97
C GLU A 396 32.53 7.12 -4.45
N GLY A 397 32.95 7.97 -5.40
CA GLY A 397 32.81 7.72 -6.85
C GLY A 397 31.73 8.54 -7.60
N SER A 398 31.30 9.67 -7.06
CA SER A 398 30.42 10.61 -7.77
C SER A 398 31.13 11.35 -8.92
N THR A 399 30.38 11.67 -9.98
CA THR A 399 30.84 12.57 -11.05
C THR A 399 30.28 13.97 -10.84
N TYR A 400 31.02 15.01 -11.28
CA TYR A 400 30.58 16.41 -11.19
C TYR A 400 29.17 16.65 -11.77
N GLU A 401 28.84 16.02 -12.90
CA GLU A 401 27.51 16.13 -13.49
C GLU A 401 26.42 15.55 -12.57
N LYS A 402 26.68 14.43 -11.89
CA LYS A 402 25.75 13.84 -10.92
C LYS A 402 25.55 14.75 -9.70
N GLU A 403 26.60 15.44 -9.26
CA GLU A 403 26.52 16.42 -8.17
C GLU A 403 25.64 17.60 -8.55
N GLN A 404 25.88 18.21 -9.72
CA GLN A 404 25.06 19.33 -10.20
C GLN A 404 23.59 18.94 -10.33
N ASN A 405 23.28 17.73 -10.84
CA ASN A 405 21.90 17.25 -10.93
C ASN A 405 21.25 16.99 -9.57
N THR A 406 22.02 16.54 -8.59
CA THR A 406 21.53 16.36 -7.20
C THR A 406 21.23 17.72 -6.55
N VAL A 407 22.10 18.71 -6.77
CA VAL A 407 21.88 20.10 -6.34
C VAL A 407 20.64 20.69 -7.01
N LEU A 408 20.49 20.51 -8.33
CA LEU A 408 19.31 20.94 -9.08
C LEU A 408 18.03 20.34 -8.50
N PHE A 409 18.00 19.02 -8.27
CA PHE A 409 16.86 18.35 -7.65
C PHE A 409 16.48 18.99 -6.31
N HIS A 410 17.46 19.27 -5.46
CA HIS A 410 17.21 19.87 -4.15
C HIS A 410 16.68 21.30 -4.24
N LEU A 411 17.22 22.13 -5.14
CA LEU A 411 16.70 23.48 -5.38
C LEU A 411 15.24 23.45 -5.86
N LEU A 412 14.94 22.60 -6.85
CA LEU A 412 13.59 22.46 -7.38
C LEU A 412 12.63 21.89 -6.32
N ALA A 413 13.08 20.99 -5.44
CA ALA A 413 12.27 20.44 -4.35
C ALA A 413 11.93 21.47 -3.27
N MET A 414 12.80 22.46 -3.02
CA MET A 414 12.49 23.58 -2.12
C MET A 414 11.41 24.48 -2.74
N ASP A 415 11.51 24.79 -4.02
CA ASP A 415 10.49 25.59 -4.73
C ASP A 415 9.15 24.82 -4.89
N GLU A 416 9.18 23.50 -5.08
CA GLU A 416 8.01 22.61 -5.10
C GLU A 416 7.24 22.71 -3.78
N ARG A 417 7.96 22.82 -2.65
CA ARG A 417 7.34 23.05 -1.34
C ARG A 417 6.61 24.39 -1.29
N LEU A 418 7.21 25.48 -1.77
CA LEU A 418 6.55 26.79 -1.77
C LEU A 418 5.23 26.76 -2.56
N ALA A 419 5.19 26.03 -3.68
CA ALA A 419 3.95 25.85 -4.43
C ALA A 419 2.89 25.09 -3.61
N ARG A 420 3.27 24.01 -2.93
CA ARG A 420 2.36 23.26 -2.04
C ARG A 420 1.89 24.07 -0.84
N ASP A 421 2.76 24.84 -0.21
CA ASP A 421 2.41 25.65 0.95
C ASP A 421 1.38 26.72 0.51
N ALA A 422 1.61 27.36 -0.64
CA ALA A 422 0.64 28.30 -1.25
C ALA A 422 -0.72 27.64 -1.58
N MET A 423 -0.71 26.38 -2.06
CA MET A 423 -1.95 25.62 -2.24
C MET A 423 -2.61 25.29 -0.89
N SER A 424 -1.82 24.94 0.12
CA SER A 424 -2.31 24.50 1.43
C SER A 424 -3.02 25.62 2.17
N ASP A 425 -2.53 26.86 2.04
CA ASP A 425 -3.14 28.06 2.62
C ASP A 425 -4.53 28.40 2.04
N CYS A 426 -4.96 27.72 0.97
CA CYS A 426 -6.30 27.91 0.39
C CYS A 426 -7.40 27.06 1.04
N PHE A 427 -7.02 26.12 1.91
CA PHE A 427 -7.96 25.21 2.55
C PHE A 427 -8.27 25.67 3.99
N ASP A 428 -9.48 25.39 4.46
CA ASP A 428 -9.88 25.74 5.84
C ASP A 428 -9.17 24.84 6.87
N ASP A 429 -9.06 23.56 6.53
CA ASP A 429 -8.26 22.57 7.27
C ASP A 429 -6.97 22.29 6.51
N TYR A 430 -5.87 22.13 7.25
CA TYR A 430 -4.57 21.87 6.64
C TYR A 430 -4.60 20.56 5.81
N PRO A 431 -4.36 20.62 4.48
CA PRO A 431 -4.47 19.45 3.64
C PRO A 431 -3.25 18.54 3.77
N LEU A 432 -3.43 17.27 3.40
CA LEU A 432 -2.35 16.28 3.41
C LEU A 432 -1.44 16.49 2.19
N GLN A 433 -0.20 16.93 2.43
CA GLN A 433 0.77 17.15 1.36
C GLN A 433 1.45 15.86 0.91
N VAL A 434 1.56 15.64 -0.41
CA VAL A 434 2.23 14.47 -1.01
C VAL A 434 2.95 14.88 -2.29
N HIS A 435 4.29 14.90 -2.28
CA HIS A 435 5.11 15.25 -3.46
C HIS A 435 4.64 16.55 -4.13
N ASP A 436 4.28 16.55 -5.41
CA ASP A 436 3.75 17.68 -6.17
C ASP A 436 2.24 17.91 -6.00
N ALA A 437 1.61 17.28 -5.00
CA ALA A 437 0.17 17.33 -4.78
C ALA A 437 -0.22 17.65 -3.32
N VAL A 438 -1.46 18.12 -3.16
CA VAL A 438 -2.15 18.23 -1.86
C VAL A 438 -3.46 17.45 -1.92
N TYR A 439 -3.85 16.84 -0.80
CA TYR A 439 -5.04 16.01 -0.68
C TYR A 439 -5.95 16.54 0.42
N SER A 440 -7.23 16.74 0.11
CA SER A 440 -8.21 17.27 1.08
C SER A 440 -9.59 16.66 0.86
N HIS A 441 -10.41 16.67 1.91
CA HIS A 441 -11.84 16.42 1.79
C HIS A 441 -12.61 17.64 1.28
N GLN A 442 -12.03 18.84 1.41
CA GLN A 442 -12.62 20.07 0.92
C GLN A 442 -12.53 20.17 -0.60
N VAL A 443 -13.66 20.51 -1.21
CA VAL A 443 -13.77 20.76 -2.64
C VAL A 443 -13.39 22.21 -2.93
N LEU A 444 -12.33 22.41 -3.69
CA LEU A 444 -11.90 23.70 -4.23
C LEU A 444 -11.89 23.67 -5.76
N ASP A 445 -12.02 24.85 -6.35
CA ASP A 445 -11.76 25.09 -7.77
C ASP A 445 -10.24 25.17 -7.99
N VAL A 446 -9.74 24.49 -9.03
CA VAL A 446 -8.30 24.49 -9.38
C VAL A 446 -7.77 25.90 -9.63
N SER A 447 -8.60 26.82 -10.14
CA SER A 447 -8.21 28.20 -10.42
C SER A 447 -7.84 29.00 -9.16
N VAL A 448 -8.44 28.68 -8.00
CA VAL A 448 -8.08 29.28 -6.71
C VAL A 448 -6.66 28.89 -6.33
N LEU A 449 -6.34 27.61 -6.49
CA LEU A 449 -5.02 27.05 -6.20
C LEU A 449 -3.95 27.59 -7.16
N GLU A 450 -4.23 27.59 -8.47
CA GLU A 450 -3.33 28.15 -9.49
C GLU A 450 -3.03 29.63 -9.22
N LYS A 451 -4.05 30.41 -8.84
CA LYS A 451 -3.90 31.83 -8.50
C LYS A 451 -3.04 32.02 -7.25
N ALA A 452 -3.26 31.23 -6.20
CA ALA A 452 -2.46 31.32 -4.97
C ALA A 452 -0.99 31.00 -5.22
N ILE A 453 -0.70 29.93 -5.98
CA ILE A 453 0.67 29.59 -6.39
C ILE A 453 1.30 30.78 -7.13
N ALA A 454 0.62 31.32 -8.15
CA ALA A 454 1.16 32.43 -8.93
C ALA A 454 1.42 33.68 -8.09
N GLN A 455 0.51 34.04 -7.17
CA GLN A 455 0.63 35.23 -6.34
C GLN A 455 1.71 35.12 -5.28
N GLN A 456 1.86 33.95 -4.65
CA GLN A 456 2.81 33.77 -3.54
C GLN A 456 4.22 33.40 -3.99
N THR A 457 4.34 32.70 -5.13
CA THR A 457 5.62 32.12 -5.57
C THR A 457 6.14 32.68 -6.89
N ASN A 458 5.30 33.41 -7.63
CA ASN A 458 5.52 33.80 -9.03
C ASN A 458 5.64 32.62 -10.01
N PHE A 459 5.25 31.42 -9.62
CA PHE A 459 5.21 30.28 -10.53
C PHE A 459 3.88 30.22 -11.27
N ASN A 460 3.94 30.14 -12.60
CA ASN A 460 2.75 29.89 -13.42
C ASN A 460 2.61 28.38 -13.63
N MET A 461 1.72 27.76 -12.88
CA MET A 461 1.56 26.31 -12.80
C MET A 461 0.12 25.90 -13.08
N LYS A 462 -0.05 24.67 -13.59
CA LYS A 462 -1.35 24.05 -13.82
C LYS A 462 -1.65 22.98 -12.80
N VAL A 463 -2.87 22.98 -12.26
CA VAL A 463 -3.31 22.03 -11.25
C VAL A 463 -4.37 21.12 -11.85
N THR A 464 -4.17 19.81 -11.69
CA THR A 464 -5.16 18.79 -12.04
C THR A 464 -5.86 18.28 -10.79
N LYS A 465 -7.18 18.23 -10.84
CA LYS A 465 -8.03 17.66 -9.80
C LYS A 465 -8.29 16.18 -10.07
N GLU A 466 -7.97 15.33 -9.11
CA GLU A 466 -8.21 13.89 -9.12
C GLU A 466 -9.26 13.54 -8.05
N ILE A 467 -10.33 12.87 -8.46
CA ILE A 467 -11.39 12.34 -7.58
C ILE A 467 -11.52 10.83 -7.80
N LYS A 468 -12.10 10.11 -6.83
CA LYS A 468 -12.43 8.69 -6.99
C LYS A 468 -13.40 8.57 -8.17
N ASP A 469 -13.04 7.79 -9.19
CA ASP A 469 -13.98 7.40 -10.25
C ASP A 469 -15.04 6.50 -9.60
N ASP A 470 -16.32 6.89 -9.72
CA ASP A 470 -17.47 6.14 -9.17
C ASP A 470 -17.71 4.79 -9.88
#